data_AF-A0A2D4L5E4-F1
#
_entry.id   AF-A0A2D4L5E4-F1
#
_cell.length_a   1.000
_cell.length_b   1.000
_cell.length_c   1.000
_cell.angle_alpha   90.00
_cell.angle_beta   90.00
_cell.angle_gamma   90.00
#
_symmetry.space_group_name_H-M   'P 1'
#
loop_
_entity.id
_entity.type
_entity.pdbx_description
1 polymer ?
#
loop_
_entity_poly.entity_id
_entity_poly.type
_entity_poly.pdbx_seq_one_letter_code
_entity_poly.pdbx_strand_id
1 'polypeptide(L)'
;ASPENTTTNTSQYDCNTISTGAVLLADILPTLFIKFSAPFCIHLFPYGLRVAICVTSAWGSFLLVAFSTNTTQSLLGVVLASISSGLGEITFLALTSFFNSAVVSAWSSGTGGAGLIGALSYLGLTQAGLTPQDTLLFMTIVPVIMLASYCFSREYHHQYFSV
;
A
#
# COMPACT_ATOMS: atom_id res chain seq x y z
N ALA A 1 -39.60 -37.41 -26.24
CA ALA A 1 -39.22 -36.07 -25.77
C ALA A 1 -39.37 -36.05 -24.25
N SER A 2 -38.25 -36.09 -23.53
CA SER A 2 -38.18 -35.96 -22.07
C SER A 2 -37.08 -34.94 -21.78
N PRO A 3 -37.31 -33.93 -20.93
CA PRO A 3 -36.41 -32.80 -20.79
C PRO A 3 -35.15 -33.20 -20.04
N GLU A 4 -34.00 -32.87 -20.62
CA GLU A 4 -32.69 -32.92 -20.00
C GLU A 4 -32.62 -31.81 -18.95
N ASN A 5 -32.73 -32.20 -17.68
CA ASN A 5 -32.61 -31.27 -16.55
C ASN A 5 -31.12 -31.03 -16.31
N THR A 6 -30.55 -30.03 -17.00
CA THR A 6 -29.16 -29.61 -16.83
C THR A 6 -29.00 -28.98 -15.45
N THR A 7 -28.66 -29.80 -14.46
CA THR A 7 -28.19 -29.34 -13.15
C THR A 7 -26.85 -28.63 -13.35
N THR A 8 -26.88 -27.31 -13.53
CA THR A 8 -25.69 -26.47 -13.45
C THR A 8 -25.17 -26.51 -12.02
N ASN A 9 -24.26 -27.45 -11.75
CA ASN A 9 -23.40 -27.44 -10.58
C ASN A 9 -22.48 -26.22 -10.69
N THR A 10 -22.96 -25.06 -10.22
CA THR A 10 -22.10 -23.91 -9.95
C THR A 10 -21.18 -24.33 -8.82
N SER A 11 -19.95 -24.67 -9.20
CA SER A 11 -18.93 -25.08 -8.25
C SER A 11 -18.68 -23.90 -7.33
N GLN A 12 -18.76 -24.10 -6.02
CA GLN A 12 -18.51 -23.09 -4.98
C GLN A 12 -17.07 -22.51 -4.97
N TYR A 13 -16.30 -22.80 -6.02
CA TYR A 13 -14.92 -22.44 -6.29
C TYR A 13 -14.77 -21.76 -7.66
N ASP A 14 -15.82 -21.18 -8.24
CA ASP A 14 -15.68 -20.23 -9.35
C ASP A 14 -14.94 -18.99 -8.84
N CYS A 15 -13.61 -19.12 -8.74
CA CYS A 15 -12.69 -18.03 -8.55
C CYS A 15 -12.94 -17.04 -9.68
N ASN A 16 -13.41 -15.84 -9.36
CA ASN A 16 -13.44 -14.77 -10.33
C ASN A 16 -12.01 -14.32 -10.60
N THR A 17 -11.28 -15.07 -11.43
CA THR A 17 -9.91 -14.78 -11.86
C THR A 17 -9.81 -13.38 -12.46
N ILE A 18 -10.91 -12.89 -13.04
CA ILE A 18 -11.06 -11.52 -13.55
C ILE A 18 -10.91 -10.50 -12.42
N SER A 19 -11.44 -10.76 -11.22
CA SER A 19 -11.33 -9.82 -10.09
C SER A 19 -9.92 -9.78 -9.50
N THR A 20 -9.28 -10.94 -9.31
CA THR A 20 -7.90 -10.98 -8.77
C THR A 20 -6.90 -10.36 -9.74
N GLY A 21 -7.01 -10.69 -11.03
CA GLY A 21 -6.18 -10.10 -12.07
C GLY A 21 -6.38 -8.59 -12.19
N ALA A 22 -7.64 -8.11 -12.12
CA ALA A 22 -7.94 -6.68 -12.16
C ALA A 22 -7.36 -5.92 -10.96
N VAL A 23 -7.40 -6.49 -9.75
CA VAL A 23 -6.81 -5.88 -8.55
C VAL A 23 -5.30 -5.77 -8.68
N LEU A 24 -4.62 -6.83 -9.15
CA LEU A 24 -3.17 -6.81 -9.37
C LEU A 24 -2.78 -5.80 -10.48
N LEU A 25 -3.55 -5.75 -11.56
CA LEU A 25 -3.32 -4.77 -12.64
C LEU A 25 -3.50 -3.33 -12.14
N ALA A 26 -4.56 -3.09 -11.35
CA ALA A 26 -4.85 -1.81 -10.73
C ALA A 26 -3.77 -1.39 -9.72
N ASP A 27 -3.06 -2.35 -9.11
CA ASP A 27 -1.92 -2.09 -8.24
C ASP A 27 -0.62 -1.82 -9.01
N ILE A 28 -0.34 -2.51 -10.11
CA ILE A 28 0.94 -2.37 -10.82
C ILE A 28 0.96 -1.18 -11.78
N LEU A 29 -0.13 -0.90 -12.51
CA LEU A 29 -0.18 0.15 -13.53
C LEU A 29 0.13 1.57 -13.00
N PRO A 30 -0.46 2.02 -11.87
CA PRO A 30 -0.20 3.38 -11.37
C PRO A 30 1.24 3.55 -10.90
N THR A 31 1.78 2.54 -10.18
CA THR A 31 3.18 2.55 -9.72
C THR A 31 4.15 2.58 -10.90
N LEU A 32 3.92 1.81 -11.96
CA LEU A 32 4.76 1.84 -13.16
C LEU A 32 4.76 3.21 -13.84
N PHE A 33 3.59 3.85 -13.97
CA PHE A 33 3.49 5.19 -14.54
C PHE A 33 4.27 6.22 -13.72
N ILE A 34 4.19 6.15 -12.39
CA ILE A 34 4.94 7.02 -11.49
C ILE A 34 6.43 6.77 -11.61
N LYS A 35 6.87 5.51 -11.66
CA LYS A 35 8.29 5.14 -11.84
C LYS A 35 8.83 5.63 -13.18
N PHE A 36 8.05 5.54 -14.25
CA PHE A 36 8.42 6.10 -15.55
C PHE A 36 8.50 7.62 -15.52
N SER A 37 7.62 8.28 -14.77
CA SER A 37 7.61 9.74 -14.58
C SER A 37 8.64 10.23 -13.56
N ALA A 38 9.24 9.33 -12.77
CA ALA A 38 10.21 9.63 -11.71
C ALA A 38 11.38 10.51 -12.16
N PRO A 39 12.09 10.23 -13.28
CA PRO A 39 13.19 11.08 -13.74
C PRO A 39 12.76 12.52 -14.07
N PHE A 40 11.48 12.74 -14.41
CA PHE A 40 10.96 14.08 -14.73
C PHE A 40 10.40 14.80 -13.49
N CYS A 41 9.77 14.09 -12.57
CA CYS A 41 9.12 14.67 -11.40
C CYS A 41 10.05 14.91 -10.19
N ILE A 42 11.21 14.23 -10.12
CA ILE A 42 12.10 14.31 -8.95
C ILE A 42 12.67 15.71 -8.70
N HIS A 43 12.69 16.58 -9.72
CA HIS A 43 13.18 17.94 -9.56
C HIS A 43 12.12 18.94 -9.10
N LEU A 44 10.83 18.57 -9.15
CA LEU A 44 9.72 19.52 -9.01
C LEU A 44 9.12 19.59 -7.60
N PHE A 45 9.30 18.55 -6.76
CA PHE A 45 8.60 18.45 -5.47
C PHE A 45 9.54 18.36 -4.26
N PRO A 46 9.35 19.13 -3.18
CA PRO A 46 10.11 18.99 -1.95
C PRO A 46 9.79 17.67 -1.22
N TYR A 47 10.78 17.06 -0.56
CA TYR A 47 10.67 15.75 0.11
C TYR A 47 9.50 15.67 1.10
N GLY A 48 9.29 16.71 1.92
CA GLY A 48 8.21 16.71 2.92
C GLY A 48 6.80 16.65 2.32
N LEU A 49 6.58 17.31 1.17
CA LEU A 49 5.29 17.24 0.48
C LEU A 49 5.03 15.82 -0.07
N ARG A 50 6.07 15.17 -0.61
CA ARG A 50 5.94 13.80 -1.14
C ARG A 50 5.57 12.80 -0.06
N VAL A 51 6.21 12.89 1.11
CA VAL A 51 5.90 12.02 2.25
C VAL A 51 4.48 12.30 2.77
N ALA A 52 4.06 13.56 2.86
CA ALA A 52 2.70 13.91 3.27
C ALA A 52 1.63 13.35 2.31
N ILE A 53 1.83 13.52 0.99
CA ILE A 53 0.94 12.96 -0.04
C ILE A 53 0.89 11.43 0.06
N CYS A 54 2.04 10.78 0.22
CA CYS A 54 2.12 9.33 0.43
C CYS A 54 1.31 8.89 1.65
N VAL A 55 1.58 9.45 2.84
CA VAL A 55 0.84 9.09 4.07
C VAL A 55 -0.66 9.29 3.92
N THR A 56 -1.10 10.46 3.45
CA THR A 56 -2.53 10.80 3.32
C THR A 56 -3.23 9.93 2.29
N SER A 57 -2.57 9.62 1.16
CA SER A 57 -3.08 8.70 0.14
C SER A 57 -3.15 7.26 0.65
N ALA A 58 -2.13 6.78 1.37
CA ALA A 58 -2.15 5.46 2.01
C ALA A 58 -3.28 5.37 3.04
N TRP A 59 -3.40 6.33 3.94
CA TRP A 59 -4.44 6.35 4.95
C TRP A 59 -5.85 6.38 4.31
N GLY A 60 -6.04 7.23 3.30
CA GLY A 60 -7.28 7.29 2.52
C GLY A 60 -7.59 5.97 1.79
N SER A 61 -6.57 5.28 1.26
CA SER A 61 -6.74 3.99 0.58
C SER A 61 -7.27 2.90 1.51
N PHE A 62 -6.69 2.74 2.70
CA PHE A 62 -7.15 1.74 3.67
C PHE A 62 -8.58 2.02 4.13
N LEU A 63 -8.92 3.28 4.40
CA LEU A 63 -10.29 3.66 4.76
C LEU A 63 -11.28 3.39 3.62
N LEU A 64 -10.90 3.75 2.39
CA LEU A 64 -11.76 3.57 1.22
C LEU A 64 -12.03 2.08 0.96
N VAL A 65 -11.01 1.22 1.06
CA VAL A 65 -11.18 -0.24 0.93
C VAL A 65 -11.98 -0.81 2.10
N ALA A 66 -11.76 -0.34 3.34
CA ALA A 66 -12.47 -0.84 4.52
C ALA A 66 -13.98 -0.54 4.48
N PHE A 67 -14.38 0.64 4.02
CA PHE A 67 -15.79 1.05 3.88
C PHE A 67 -16.42 0.71 2.52
N SER A 68 -15.68 0.03 1.65
CA SER A 68 -16.13 -0.27 0.30
C SER A 68 -17.30 -1.26 0.29
N THR A 69 -18.41 -0.87 -0.34
CA THR A 69 -19.56 -1.75 -0.59
C THR A 69 -19.54 -2.32 -2.02
N ASN A 70 -18.74 -1.76 -2.92
CA ASN A 70 -18.70 -2.10 -4.34
C ASN A 70 -17.26 -2.41 -4.81
N THR A 71 -17.09 -3.40 -5.69
CA THR A 71 -15.76 -3.78 -6.22
C THR A 71 -14.97 -2.60 -6.82
N THR A 72 -15.66 -1.67 -7.50
CA THR A 72 -15.05 -0.47 -8.07
C THR A 72 -14.46 0.46 -7.02
N GLN A 73 -15.11 0.60 -5.86
CA GLN A 73 -14.58 1.40 -4.76
C GLN A 73 -13.33 0.74 -4.18
N SER A 74 -13.35 -0.59 -3.98
CA SER A 74 -12.15 -1.32 -3.54
C SER A 74 -10.98 -1.15 -4.51
N LEU A 75 -11.23 -1.21 -5.82
CA LEU A 75 -10.22 -0.99 -6.87
C LEU A 75 -9.66 0.45 -6.84
N LEU A 76 -10.50 1.47 -6.63
CA LEU A 76 -10.03 2.84 -6.46
C LEU A 76 -9.13 2.99 -5.24
N GLY A 77 -9.47 2.33 -4.13
CA GLY A 77 -8.61 2.26 -2.96
C GLY A 77 -7.25 1.63 -3.28
N VAL A 78 -7.23 0.51 -4.00
CA VAL A 78 -5.99 -0.14 -4.45
C VAL A 78 -5.15 0.77 -5.35
N VAL A 79 -5.76 1.51 -6.27
CA VAL A 79 -5.05 2.49 -7.11
C VAL A 79 -4.40 3.58 -6.26
N LEU A 80 -5.11 4.12 -5.26
CA LEU A 80 -4.55 5.11 -4.33
C LEU A 80 -3.41 4.54 -3.49
N ALA A 81 -3.53 3.28 -3.05
CA ALA A 81 -2.47 2.57 -2.34
C ALA A 81 -1.22 2.41 -3.23
N SER A 82 -1.42 2.05 -4.50
CA SER A 82 -0.35 1.93 -5.50
C SER A 82 0.36 3.28 -5.74
N ILE A 83 -0.39 4.36 -5.93
CA ILE A 83 0.18 5.71 -6.09
C ILE A 83 1.05 6.07 -4.87
N SER A 84 0.53 5.81 -3.68
CA SER A 84 1.26 6.02 -2.44
C SER A 84 2.54 5.18 -2.38
N SER A 85 2.46 3.89 -2.70
CA SER A 85 3.58 2.96 -2.64
C SER A 85 4.69 3.36 -3.62
N GLY A 86 4.34 3.68 -4.88
CA GLY A 86 5.29 4.14 -5.88
C GLY A 86 5.99 5.44 -5.50
N LEU A 87 5.23 6.45 -5.03
CA LEU A 87 5.81 7.71 -4.55
C LEU A 87 6.69 7.53 -3.31
N GLY A 88 6.24 6.70 -2.36
CA GLY A 88 6.98 6.37 -1.15
C GLY A 88 8.31 5.69 -1.45
N GLU A 89 8.29 4.66 -2.31
CA GLU A 89 9.49 3.94 -2.73
C GLU A 89 10.55 4.90 -3.29
N ILE A 90 10.18 5.71 -4.30
CA ILE A 90 11.10 6.65 -4.94
C ILE A 90 11.62 7.68 -3.92
N THR A 91 10.75 8.18 -3.04
CA THR A 91 11.11 9.23 -2.08
C THR A 91 12.06 8.72 -1.00
N PHE A 92 11.74 7.59 -0.37
CA PHE A 92 12.59 7.00 0.67
C PHE A 92 13.88 6.44 0.10
N LEU A 93 13.83 5.81 -1.08
CA LEU A 93 15.03 5.32 -1.74
C LEU A 93 15.97 6.48 -2.13
N ALA A 94 15.44 7.58 -2.67
CA ALA A 94 16.22 8.79 -2.92
C ALA A 94 16.82 9.37 -1.63
N LEU A 95 16.08 9.35 -0.52
CA LEU A 95 16.59 9.78 0.78
C LEU A 95 17.80 8.95 1.23
N THR A 96 17.81 7.64 0.98
CA THR A 96 18.95 6.77 1.38
C THR A 96 20.27 7.18 0.75
N SER A 97 20.26 7.84 -0.42
CA SER A 97 21.48 8.31 -1.09
C SER A 97 22.23 9.42 -0.34
N PHE A 98 21.57 10.11 0.58
CA PHE A 98 22.19 11.13 1.44
C PHE A 98 22.84 10.54 2.70
N PHE A 99 22.60 9.26 2.99
CA PHE A 99 23.12 8.58 4.18
C PHE A 99 24.10 7.46 3.81
N ASN A 100 24.69 6.82 4.83
CA ASN A 100 25.60 5.70 4.63
C ASN A 100 24.91 4.53 3.90
N SER A 101 25.69 3.74 3.15
CA SER A 101 25.21 2.56 2.43
C SER A 101 24.47 1.53 3.32
N ALA A 102 24.67 1.53 4.64
CA ALA A 102 23.86 0.72 5.56
C ALA A 102 22.36 1.06 5.54
N VAL A 103 21.98 2.27 5.13
CA VAL A 103 20.56 2.69 5.10
C VAL A 103 19.80 2.03 3.95
N VAL A 104 20.45 1.75 2.81
CA VAL A 104 19.78 1.05 1.70
C VAL A 104 19.49 -0.41 2.04
N SER A 105 20.39 -1.07 2.79
CA SER A 105 20.17 -2.44 3.26
C SER A 105 19.08 -2.48 4.34
N ALA A 106 19.05 -1.50 5.26
CA ALA A 106 17.98 -1.36 6.23
C ALA A 106 16.61 -1.11 5.56
N TRP A 107 16.56 -0.26 4.54
CA TRP A 107 15.35 -0.01 3.74
C TRP A 107 14.87 -1.30 3.04
N SER A 108 15.77 -2.00 2.35
CA SER A 108 15.45 -3.26 1.67
C SER A 108 15.04 -4.38 2.65
N SER A 109 15.66 -4.44 3.83
CA SER A 109 15.29 -5.41 4.87
C SER A 109 13.91 -5.08 5.45
N GLY A 110 13.62 -3.80 5.66
CA GLY A 110 12.33 -3.33 6.15
C GLY A 110 11.17 -3.65 5.21
N THR A 111 11.33 -3.45 3.90
CA THR A 111 10.28 -3.79 2.92
C THR A 111 9.99 -5.29 2.88
N GLY A 112 11.03 -6.12 2.92
CA GLY A 112 10.89 -7.58 3.00
C GLY A 112 10.21 -8.05 4.30
N GLY A 113 10.61 -7.48 5.44
CA GLY A 113 10.00 -7.75 6.73
C GLY A 113 8.54 -7.34 6.80
N ALA A 114 8.19 -6.18 6.23
CA ALA A 114 6.82 -5.70 6.16
C ALA A 114 5.89 -6.65 5.39
N GLY A 115 6.37 -7.28 4.31
CA GLY A 115 5.62 -8.30 3.58
C GLY A 115 5.30 -9.52 4.45
N LEU A 116 6.28 -10.02 5.20
CA LEU A 116 6.09 -11.17 6.09
C LEU A 116 5.17 -10.83 7.27
N ILE A 117 5.43 -9.73 7.97
CA ILE A 117 4.62 -9.26 9.11
C ILE A 117 3.19 -8.96 8.65
N GLY A 118 3.01 -8.34 7.47
CA GLY A 118 1.70 -8.05 6.88
C GLY A 118 0.91 -9.31 6.55
N ALA A 119 1.53 -10.30 5.91
CA ALA A 119 0.87 -11.58 5.61
C ALA A 119 0.50 -12.35 6.88
N LEU A 120 1.42 -12.43 7.86
CA LEU A 120 1.18 -13.12 9.13
C LEU A 120 0.10 -12.42 9.97
N SER A 121 0.10 -11.09 10.01
CA SER A 121 -0.94 -10.33 10.72
C SER A 121 -2.31 -10.49 10.07
N TYR A 122 -2.41 -10.40 8.74
CA TYR A 122 -3.67 -10.64 8.04
C TYR A 122 -4.20 -12.06 8.29
N LEU A 123 -3.34 -13.08 8.16
CA LEU A 123 -3.73 -14.47 8.44
C LEU A 123 -4.12 -14.66 9.92
N GLY A 124 -3.32 -14.14 10.86
CA GLY A 124 -3.60 -14.26 12.29
C GLY A 124 -4.94 -13.62 12.69
N LEU A 125 -5.24 -12.42 12.17
CA LEU A 125 -6.49 -11.72 12.47
C LEU A 125 -7.69 -12.42 11.83
N THR A 126 -7.57 -12.89 10.59
CA THR A 126 -8.65 -13.62 9.92
C THR A 126 -8.90 -14.99 10.54
N GLN A 127 -7.86 -15.70 10.99
CA GLN A 127 -8.00 -16.96 11.73
C GLN A 127 -8.59 -16.76 13.14
N ALA A 128 -8.42 -15.58 13.74
CA ALA A 128 -9.06 -15.19 14.99
C ALA A 128 -10.56 -14.85 14.85
N GLY A 129 -11.12 -14.92 13.64
CA GLY A 129 -12.54 -14.69 13.36
C GLY A 129 -12.91 -13.23 13.06
N LEU A 130 -11.93 -12.34 12.87
CA LEU A 130 -12.20 -10.95 12.49
C LEU A 130 -12.58 -10.87 11.01
N THR A 131 -13.47 -9.92 10.68
CA THR A 131 -13.82 -9.68 9.29
C THR A 131 -12.64 -9.02 8.54
N PRO A 132 -12.52 -9.21 7.22
CA PRO A 132 -11.49 -8.55 6.42
C PRO A 132 -11.51 -7.02 6.52
N GLN A 133 -12.70 -6.44 6.73
CA GLN A 133 -12.89 -5.00 6.91
C GLN A 133 -12.25 -4.52 8.21
N ASP A 134 -12.50 -5.22 9.32
CA ASP A 134 -11.89 -4.91 10.62
C ASP A 134 -10.36 -5.04 10.55
N THR A 135 -9.88 -6.06 9.84
CA THR A 135 -8.43 -6.30 9.66
C THR A 135 -7.76 -5.14 8.91
N LEU A 136 -8.39 -4.62 7.84
CA LEU A 136 -7.90 -3.45 7.11
C LEU A 136 -7.91 -2.18 7.97
N LEU A 137 -8.93 -2.03 8.82
CA LEU A 137 -9.03 -0.95 9.80
C LEU A 137 -7.87 -1.00 10.80
N PHE A 138 -7.52 -2.17 11.30
CA PHE A 138 -6.32 -2.35 12.14
C PHE A 138 -5.02 -2.03 11.38
N MET A 139 -4.91 -2.43 10.11
CA MET A 139 -3.73 -2.12 9.28
C MET A 139 -3.57 -0.62 8.97
N THR A 140 -4.61 0.20 9.19
CA THR A 140 -4.54 1.66 9.07
C THR A 140 -3.57 2.30 10.09
N ILE A 141 -3.17 1.57 11.13
CA ILE A 141 -2.12 2.00 12.07
C ILE A 141 -0.76 2.16 11.36
N VAL A 142 -0.49 1.38 10.30
CA VAL A 142 0.80 1.39 9.58
C VAL A 142 1.13 2.77 8.98
N PRO A 143 0.25 3.41 8.16
CA PRO A 143 0.54 4.76 7.66
C PRO A 143 0.65 5.81 8.76
N VAL A 144 -0.02 5.64 9.90
CA VAL A 144 0.11 6.54 11.06
C VAL A 144 1.49 6.41 11.71
N ILE A 145 1.99 5.19 11.88
CA ILE A 145 3.35 4.94 12.38
C ILE A 145 4.40 5.53 11.41
N MET A 146 4.18 5.41 10.10
CA MET A 146 5.05 6.01 9.10
C MET A 146 5.10 7.54 9.23
N LEU A 147 3.95 8.19 9.44
CA LEU A 147 3.88 9.63 9.68
C LEU A 147 4.58 10.04 10.97
N ALA A 148 4.33 9.32 12.07
CA ALA A 148 4.95 9.59 13.36
C ALA A 148 6.48 9.49 13.28
N SER A 149 6.98 8.46 12.59
CA SER A 149 8.42 8.26 12.35
C SER A 149 9.02 9.41 11.55
N TYR A 150 8.33 9.88 10.50
CA TYR A 150 8.79 11.02 9.70
C TYR A 150 8.80 12.33 10.50
N CYS A 151 7.73 12.61 11.26
CA CYS A 151 7.64 13.80 12.13
C CYS A 151 8.75 13.79 13.17
N PHE A 152 9.03 12.64 13.78
CA PHE A 152 10.12 12.46 14.72
C PHE A 152 11.47 12.76 14.07
N SER A 153 11.79 12.16 12.91
CA SER A 153 13.03 12.47 12.19
C SER A 153 13.18 13.95 11.84
N ARG A 154 12.07 14.63 11.49
CA ARG A 154 12.07 16.08 11.20
C ARG A 154 12.39 16.91 12.44
N GLU A 155 11.84 16.56 13.59
CA GLU A 155 12.10 17.25 14.87
C GLU A 155 13.56 17.07 15.31
N TYR A 156 14.13 15.87 15.14
CA TYR A 156 15.55 15.60 15.43
C TYR A 156 16.49 16.48 14.59
N HIS A 157 16.19 16.64 13.30
CA HIS A 157 16.99 17.49 12.43
C HIS A 157 16.91 18.97 12.85
N HIS A 158 15.74 19.43 13.30
CA HIS A 158 15.56 20.82 13.76
C HIS A 158 16.30 21.10 15.07
N GLN A 159 16.31 20.14 16.00
CA GLN A 159 17.00 20.24 17.30
C GLN A 159 18.54 20.24 17.17
N TYR A 160 19.11 19.46 16.24
CA TYR A 160 20.57 19.33 16.09
C TYR A 160 21.21 20.30 15.10
N PHE A 161 20.43 20.88 14.17
CA PHE A 161 20.96 21.72 13.08
C PHE A 161 20.52 23.20 13.15
N SER A 162 19.84 23.62 14.23
CA SER A 162 19.48 25.03 14.48
C SER A 162 20.37 25.71 15.52
N VAL A 163 21.69 25.46 15.50
CA VAL A 163 22.70 26.18 16.30
C VAL A 163 23.66 26.90 15.38
#